data_AF-A0AAV3RAX5-F1
#
_entry.id   AF-A0AAV3RAX5-F1
#
_cell.length_a   1.000
_cell.length_b   1.000
_cell.length_c   1.000
_cell.angle_alpha   90.00
_cell.angle_beta   90.00
_cell.angle_gamma   90.00
#
_symmetry.space_group_name_H-M   'P 1'
#
loop_
_entity.id
_entity.type
_entity.pdbx_description
1 polymer ?
#
loop_
_entity_poly.entity_id
_entity_poly.type
_entity_poly.pdbx_seq_one_letter_code
_entity_poly.pdbx_strand_id
1 'polypeptide(L)'
;MLHMLSKSSHLIATGPEATIEELTDFISAAQVIRADDEYLVEEVTETKLKPSDMYYANGRLKKRKLCRSELNESKKERWLIDEPIRLPKLMIGFGLPEELMSDDAPSPVLYRTLPEQPVVPPYFYYENVALAPKGVWDKIKRFLYDIEQQFVDSMYFCAAAKKRAYVHNLPIKNKFPLVLLPPRTINEALPMTKRWWATWDPIEKMNCLQTAIASARLIDRIRKALEDYKDDPPKTVQKYVMEQCKKWNLVWVGKHKVAPLC
;
A
#
# COMPACT_ATOMS: atom_id res chain seq x y z
N MET A 1 4.43 5.02 -17.32
CA MET A 1 5.55 4.39 -16.59
C MET A 1 6.92 4.77 -17.17
N LEU A 2 7.08 4.80 -18.49
CA LEU A 2 8.29 5.37 -19.15
C LEU A 2 8.54 6.84 -18.80
N HIS A 3 7.49 7.65 -18.67
CA HIS A 3 7.58 9.07 -18.27
C HIS A 3 8.08 9.30 -16.83
N MET A 4 7.89 8.33 -15.93
CA MET A 4 8.34 8.43 -14.53
C MET A 4 9.82 8.05 -14.40
N LEU A 5 10.29 7.10 -15.20
CA LEU A 5 11.71 6.72 -15.25
C LEU A 5 12.57 7.87 -15.79
N SER A 6 12.10 8.58 -16.82
CA SER A 6 12.78 9.78 -17.33
C SER A 6 12.92 10.88 -16.28
N LYS A 7 11.87 11.14 -15.48
CA LYS A 7 11.90 12.13 -14.39
C LYS A 7 12.89 11.75 -13.27
N SER A 8 13.09 10.45 -13.00
CA SER A 8 14.08 9.98 -12.02
C SER A 8 15.51 9.95 -12.55
N SER A 9 15.71 9.77 -13.86
CA SER A 9 17.05 9.76 -14.47
C SER A 9 17.73 11.13 -14.50
N HIS A 10 16.97 12.23 -14.45
CA HIS A 10 17.54 13.58 -14.53
C HIS A 10 18.00 14.13 -13.17
N LEU A 11 17.49 13.62 -12.05
CA LEU A 11 17.95 14.02 -10.71
C LEU A 11 19.31 13.40 -10.33
N ILE A 12 19.82 12.46 -11.14
CA ILE A 12 21.02 11.65 -10.85
C ILE A 12 22.28 12.25 -11.51
N ALA A 13 22.17 13.33 -12.28
CA ALA A 13 23.29 13.86 -13.06
C ALA A 13 24.32 14.68 -12.26
N THR A 14 23.99 15.16 -11.06
CA THR A 14 24.91 16.01 -10.28
C THR A 14 25.63 15.19 -9.21
N GLY A 15 26.87 14.81 -9.50
CA GLY A 15 27.79 14.28 -8.52
C GLY A 15 28.11 15.31 -7.42
N PRO A 16 28.85 14.92 -6.37
CA PRO A 16 29.14 15.75 -5.19
C PRO A 16 29.97 17.03 -5.47
N GLU A 17 30.42 17.24 -6.72
CA GLU A 17 31.22 18.40 -7.16
C GLU A 17 30.40 19.42 -7.99
N ALA A 18 29.07 19.27 -8.06
CA ALA A 18 28.22 20.16 -8.85
C ALA A 18 28.20 21.59 -8.27
N THR A 19 28.38 22.56 -9.15
CA THR A 19 28.38 23.98 -8.77
C THR A 19 26.97 24.49 -8.49
N ILE A 20 26.85 25.57 -7.70
CA ILE A 20 25.56 26.18 -7.35
C ILE A 20 24.80 26.66 -8.59
N GLU A 21 25.52 27.10 -9.63
CA GLU A 21 24.94 27.54 -10.90
C GLU A 21 24.28 26.38 -11.65
N GLU A 22 24.94 25.21 -11.72
CA GLU A 22 24.38 24.01 -12.33
C GLU A 22 23.12 23.53 -11.60
N LEU A 23 23.14 23.52 -10.27
CA LEU A 23 21.96 23.17 -9.46
C LEU A 23 20.79 24.15 -9.69
N THR A 24 21.08 25.43 -9.87
CA THR A 24 20.06 26.48 -10.10
C THR A 24 19.43 26.35 -11.48
N ASP A 25 20.22 26.05 -12.51
CA ASP A 25 19.73 25.79 -13.86
C ASP A 25 18.85 24.53 -13.91
N PHE A 26 19.24 23.46 -13.20
CA PHE A 26 18.41 22.24 -13.12
C PHE A 26 17.08 22.48 -12.41
N ILE A 27 17.08 23.24 -11.31
CA ILE A 27 15.83 23.58 -10.59
C ILE A 27 14.93 24.43 -11.46
N SER A 28 15.49 25.40 -12.19
CA SER A 28 14.74 26.28 -13.09
C SER A 28 14.14 25.51 -14.27
N ALA A 29 14.91 24.63 -14.91
CA ALA A 29 14.43 23.78 -16.00
C ALA A 29 13.32 22.80 -15.54
N ALA A 30 13.45 22.24 -14.33
CA ALA A 30 12.43 21.37 -13.75
C ALA A 30 11.12 22.10 -13.42
N GLN A 31 11.17 23.41 -13.12
CA GLN A 31 9.98 24.22 -12.88
C GLN A 31 9.24 24.57 -14.19
N VAL A 32 9.96 24.82 -15.28
CA VAL A 32 9.36 25.07 -16.60
C VAL A 32 8.60 23.85 -17.11
N ILE A 33 9.16 22.64 -16.97
CA ILE A 33 8.50 21.38 -17.35
C ILE A 33 7.20 21.16 -16.55
N ARG A 34 7.14 21.63 -15.30
CA ARG A 34 5.92 21.53 -14.48
C ARG A 34 4.83 22.51 -14.91
N ALA A 35 5.20 23.67 -15.44
CA ALA A 35 4.26 24.67 -15.97
C ALA A 35 3.68 24.23 -17.32
N ASP A 36 4.48 23.57 -18.18
CA ASP A 36 4.01 23.03 -19.45
C ASP A 36 3.04 21.84 -19.26
N ASP A 37 3.30 20.97 -18.27
CA ASP A 37 2.37 19.89 -17.87
C ASP A 37 1.02 20.45 -17.34
N GLU A 38 1.00 21.67 -16.77
CA GLU A 38 -0.21 22.34 -16.26
C GLU A 38 -1.03 22.98 -17.40
N TYR A 39 -0.37 23.53 -18.42
CA TYR A 39 -1.02 24.05 -19.64
C TYR A 39 -1.72 22.97 -20.46
N LEU A 40 -1.15 21.76 -20.53
CA LEU A 40 -1.75 20.61 -21.23
C LEU A 40 -3.03 20.08 -20.53
N VAL A 41 -3.18 20.34 -19.23
CA VAL A 41 -4.39 19.96 -18.48
C VAL A 41 -5.52 20.97 -18.73
N GLU A 42 -5.20 22.25 -18.93
CA GLU A 42 -6.19 23.28 -19.27
C GLU A 42 -6.78 23.08 -20.68
N GLU A 43 -5.97 22.72 -21.68
CA GLU A 43 -6.41 22.55 -23.08
C GLU A 43 -7.40 21.38 -23.30
N VAL A 44 -7.42 20.38 -22.40
CA VAL A 44 -8.37 19.25 -22.46
C VAL A 44 -9.71 19.58 -21.78
N THR A 45 -9.82 20.70 -21.06
CA THR A 45 -11.03 21.07 -20.30
C THR A 45 -11.95 22.08 -21.00
N GLU A 46 -11.57 22.60 -22.17
CA GLU A 46 -12.41 23.52 -22.97
C GLU A 46 -12.98 22.89 -24.25
N THR A 47 -13.93 21.97 -24.10
CA THR A 47 -14.98 21.80 -25.12
C THR A 47 -16.35 21.73 -24.45
N LYS A 48 -16.91 22.91 -24.19
CA LYS A 48 -18.32 23.07 -23.79
C LYS A 48 -19.20 22.93 -25.03
N LEU A 49 -19.94 21.83 -25.15
CA LEU A 49 -21.14 21.76 -26.00
C LEU A 49 -22.38 21.57 -25.12
N LYS A 50 -23.31 22.54 -25.20
CA LYS A 50 -24.52 22.65 -24.37
C LYS A 50 -25.59 21.61 -24.79
N PRO A 51 -26.41 21.13 -23.84
CA PRO A 51 -27.49 20.17 -24.10
C PRO A 51 -28.82 20.86 -24.40
N SER A 52 -29.19 20.97 -25.68
CA SER A 52 -30.56 21.23 -26.15
C SER A 52 -30.57 21.09 -27.66
N ASP A 53 -31.66 20.57 -28.23
CA ASP A 53 -31.95 20.47 -29.67
C ASP A 53 -31.55 19.14 -30.35
N MET A 54 -32.27 18.06 -30.03
CA MET A 54 -32.66 17.08 -31.06
C MET A 54 -33.83 16.20 -30.58
N TYR A 55 -35.02 16.77 -30.48
CA TYR A 55 -36.25 15.99 -30.65
C TYR A 55 -36.61 16.00 -32.16
N TYR A 56 -37.02 14.82 -32.65
CA TYR A 56 -37.49 14.48 -34.00
C TYR A 56 -36.43 14.20 -35.09
N ALA A 57 -35.99 12.94 -35.16
CA ALA A 57 -35.83 12.24 -36.44
C ALA A 57 -35.86 10.71 -36.23
N ASN A 58 -36.97 10.11 -36.63
CA ASN A 58 -37.15 8.67 -36.78
C ASN A 58 -36.31 8.17 -37.96
N GLY A 59 -35.50 7.12 -37.79
CA GLY A 59 -34.74 6.53 -38.88
C GLY A 59 -34.18 5.15 -38.54
N ARG A 60 -34.93 4.10 -38.86
CA ARG A 60 -34.62 2.68 -38.63
C ARG A 60 -33.33 2.25 -39.38
N LEU A 61 -32.32 1.74 -38.67
CA LEU A 61 -31.35 0.79 -39.24
C LEU A 61 -30.88 -0.27 -38.22
N LYS A 62 -31.51 -1.44 -38.35
CA LYS A 62 -31.05 -2.83 -38.10
C LYS A 62 -29.97 -3.09 -37.02
N LYS A 63 -30.46 -3.65 -35.91
CA LYS A 63 -29.71 -4.46 -34.93
C LYS A 63 -28.90 -5.56 -35.61
N ARG A 64 -27.58 -5.60 -35.41
CA ARG A 64 -26.77 -6.83 -35.50
C ARG A 64 -26.39 -7.25 -34.09
N LYS A 65 -26.99 -8.35 -33.62
CA LYS A 65 -26.55 -9.11 -32.44
C LYS A 65 -25.22 -9.76 -32.80
N LEU A 66 -24.13 -9.34 -32.15
CA LEU A 66 -22.89 -10.12 -32.09
C LEU A 66 -22.77 -10.75 -30.71
N CYS A 67 -22.30 -11.99 -30.68
CA CYS A 67 -22.44 -12.98 -29.62
C CYS A 67 -21.94 -12.56 -28.23
N ARG A 68 -22.77 -12.86 -27.21
CA ARG A 68 -22.48 -12.71 -25.77
C ARG A 68 -21.55 -13.81 -25.22
N SER A 69 -21.14 -14.80 -26.02
CA SER A 69 -20.34 -15.94 -25.54
C SER A 69 -18.83 -15.66 -25.50
N GLU A 70 -18.28 -14.85 -26.42
CA GLU A 70 -16.82 -14.61 -26.53
C GLU A 70 -16.25 -13.78 -25.35
N LEU A 71 -17.09 -12.97 -24.70
CA LEU A 71 -16.71 -12.22 -23.48
C LEU A 71 -16.70 -13.08 -22.20
N ASN A 72 -17.23 -14.30 -22.25
CA ASN A 72 -17.26 -15.22 -21.11
C ASN A 72 -16.08 -16.20 -21.11
N GLU A 73 -15.54 -16.57 -22.28
CA GLU A 73 -14.37 -17.46 -22.37
C GLU A 73 -13.08 -16.74 -21.94
N SER A 74 -12.87 -15.50 -22.38
CA SER A 74 -11.77 -14.63 -21.93
C SER A 74 -11.78 -14.33 -20.42
N LYS A 75 -12.97 -14.33 -19.80
CA LYS A 75 -13.10 -14.22 -18.34
C LYS A 75 -12.82 -15.53 -17.63
N LYS A 76 -13.10 -16.69 -18.25
CA LYS A 76 -12.86 -18.03 -17.67
C LYS A 76 -11.38 -18.42 -17.71
N GLU A 77 -10.66 -18.04 -18.76
CA GLU A 77 -9.23 -18.32 -18.92
C GLU A 77 -8.34 -17.51 -17.97
N ARG A 78 -8.81 -16.36 -17.48
CA ARG A 78 -8.08 -15.55 -16.50
C ARG A 78 -8.00 -16.17 -15.09
N TRP A 79 -8.83 -17.17 -14.78
CA TRP A 79 -8.86 -17.80 -13.44
C TRP A 79 -7.91 -18.99 -13.28
N LEU A 80 -7.21 -19.43 -14.34
CA LEU A 80 -6.51 -20.72 -14.31
C LEU A 80 -4.97 -20.64 -14.27
N ILE A 81 -4.37 -19.45 -14.19
CA ILE A 81 -2.91 -19.33 -14.03
C ILE A 81 -2.55 -18.15 -13.12
N ASP A 82 -2.87 -18.24 -11.83
CA ASP A 82 -2.32 -17.30 -10.85
C ASP A 82 -1.89 -18.07 -9.60
N GLU A 83 -0.76 -18.76 -9.71
CA GLU A 83 -0.07 -19.24 -8.50
C GLU A 83 0.46 -17.99 -7.78
N PRO A 84 -0.05 -17.66 -6.58
CA PRO A 84 0.32 -16.43 -5.90
C PRO A 84 1.80 -16.48 -5.50
N ILE A 85 2.43 -15.29 -5.46
CA ILE A 85 3.81 -15.15 -5.00
C ILE A 85 3.94 -15.80 -3.62
N ARG A 86 4.84 -16.78 -3.50
CA ARG A 86 5.10 -17.51 -2.25
C ARG A 86 5.89 -16.59 -1.32
N LEU A 87 5.19 -15.87 -0.46
CA LEU A 87 5.82 -15.09 0.61
C LEU A 87 6.37 -16.01 1.71
N PRO A 88 7.49 -15.65 2.36
CA PRO A 88 7.95 -16.33 3.56
C PRO A 88 6.85 -16.36 4.64
N LYS A 89 6.74 -17.48 5.37
CA LYS A 89 5.76 -17.63 6.45
C LYS A 89 5.96 -16.57 7.55
N LEU A 90 7.21 -16.23 7.84
CA LEU A 90 7.61 -15.14 8.72
C LEU A 90 8.24 -14.03 7.89
N MET A 91 7.58 -12.88 7.82
CA MET A 91 8.07 -11.71 7.08
C MET A 91 8.91 -10.83 8.01
N ILE A 92 10.07 -11.35 8.41
CA ILE A 92 11.01 -10.69 9.33
C ILE A 92 12.26 -10.18 8.61
N GLY A 93 12.34 -10.35 7.30
CA GLY A 93 13.49 -9.98 6.48
C GLY A 93 14.77 -10.65 6.95
N PHE A 94 15.90 -9.93 6.91
CA PHE A 94 17.21 -10.41 7.37
C PHE A 94 17.38 -10.35 8.91
N GLY A 95 16.31 -10.64 9.65
CA GLY A 95 16.29 -10.63 11.11
C GLY A 95 15.59 -9.41 11.70
N LEU A 96 15.00 -9.62 12.88
CA LEU A 96 14.53 -8.58 13.78
C LEU A 96 15.63 -8.28 14.82
N PRO A 97 15.72 -7.04 15.34
CA PRO A 97 16.55 -6.75 16.51
C PRO A 97 16.26 -7.73 17.64
N GLU A 98 17.29 -8.08 18.42
CA GLU A 98 17.23 -9.05 19.51
C GLU A 98 16.16 -8.66 20.54
N GLU A 99 15.97 -7.35 20.75
CA GLU A 99 14.97 -6.75 21.65
C GLU A 99 13.52 -6.84 21.12
N LEU A 100 13.33 -7.23 19.86
CA LEU A 100 12.01 -7.49 19.27
C LEU A 100 11.67 -8.99 19.23
N MET A 101 12.59 -9.86 19.61
CA MET A 101 12.37 -11.31 19.59
C MET A 101 11.64 -11.78 20.84
N SER A 102 10.68 -12.70 20.65
CA SER A 102 10.18 -13.54 21.73
C SER A 102 11.20 -14.64 22.01
N ASP A 103 11.37 -15.04 23.27
CA ASP A 103 12.36 -16.05 23.70
C ASP A 103 12.35 -17.36 22.88
N ASP A 104 11.22 -17.68 22.23
CA ASP A 104 11.03 -18.91 21.44
C ASP A 104 11.31 -18.78 19.92
N ALA A 105 11.69 -17.59 19.41
CA ALA A 105 11.88 -17.37 17.98
C ALA A 105 13.35 -17.58 17.56
N PRO A 106 13.65 -18.50 16.62
CA PRO A 106 15.02 -18.68 16.16
C PRO A 106 15.49 -17.42 15.43
N SER A 107 16.59 -16.82 15.90
CA SER A 107 17.28 -15.71 15.21
C SER A 107 17.70 -16.16 13.82
N PRO A 108 16.99 -15.81 12.74
CA PRO A 108 17.44 -16.16 11.42
C PRO A 108 18.36 -15.03 11.01
N VAL A 109 19.63 -15.11 11.43
CA VAL A 109 20.69 -14.31 10.82
C VAL A 109 20.81 -14.83 9.39
N LEU A 110 19.99 -14.27 8.51
CA LEU A 110 20.03 -14.60 7.09
C LEU A 110 21.26 -13.93 6.51
N TYR A 111 22.25 -14.75 6.18
CA TYR A 111 23.36 -14.34 5.34
C TYR A 111 22.82 -14.05 3.95
N ARG A 112 23.24 -12.91 3.39
CA ARG A 112 23.03 -12.59 1.98
C ARG A 112 24.39 -12.38 1.33
N THR A 113 24.55 -12.96 0.16
CA THR A 113 25.71 -12.68 -0.70
C THR A 113 25.27 -11.62 -1.70
N LEU A 114 25.90 -10.46 -1.66
CA LEU A 114 25.75 -9.45 -2.69
C LEU A 114 26.69 -9.78 -3.87
N PRO A 115 26.33 -9.41 -5.11
CA PRO A 115 27.30 -9.33 -6.19
C PRO A 115 28.44 -8.35 -5.82
N GLU A 116 29.56 -8.43 -6.52
CA GLU A 116 30.75 -7.61 -6.24
C GLU A 116 30.53 -6.12 -6.57
N GLN A 117 29.73 -5.84 -7.61
CA GLN A 117 29.46 -4.48 -8.11
C GLN A 117 28.66 -3.56 -7.15
N PRO A 118 27.62 -3.99 -6.41
CA PRO A 118 26.80 -3.09 -5.60
C PRO A 118 27.29 -2.82 -4.17
N VAL A 119 28.45 -3.33 -3.72
CA VAL A 119 28.92 -3.09 -2.33
C VAL A 119 29.49 -1.68 -2.14
N VAL A 120 29.81 -1.00 -3.24
CA VAL A 120 30.35 0.36 -3.24
C VAL A 120 29.23 1.41 -3.36
N PRO A 121 29.49 2.66 -2.92
CA PRO A 121 28.57 3.77 -3.14
C PRO A 121 28.23 3.99 -4.63
N PRO A 122 27.02 4.49 -4.95
CA PRO A 122 26.00 4.93 -4.02
C PRO A 122 25.20 3.77 -3.40
N TYR A 123 24.87 3.91 -2.12
CA TYR A 123 23.87 3.05 -1.50
C TYR A 123 22.47 3.36 -2.04
N PHE A 124 21.67 2.32 -2.25
CA PHE A 124 20.29 2.45 -2.69
C PHE A 124 19.35 1.62 -1.82
N TYR A 125 18.11 2.07 -1.73
CA TYR A 125 17.04 1.39 -1.01
C TYR A 125 15.72 1.58 -1.77
N TYR A 126 15.19 0.48 -2.28
CA TYR A 126 13.94 0.46 -3.04
C TYR A 126 12.87 -0.30 -2.27
N GLU A 127 11.67 0.27 -2.16
CA GLU A 127 10.51 -0.34 -1.51
C GLU A 127 9.44 -0.65 -2.56
N ASN A 128 8.75 -1.78 -2.37
CA ASN A 128 7.50 -2.06 -3.06
C ASN A 128 6.60 -2.98 -2.22
N VAL A 129 5.33 -3.09 -2.61
CA VAL A 129 4.34 -3.98 -1.98
C VAL A 129 4.79 -5.43 -2.09
N ALA A 130 4.78 -6.17 -0.98
CA ALA A 130 5.22 -7.58 -0.97
C ALA A 130 4.40 -8.45 -1.92
N LEU A 131 3.07 -8.28 -1.88
CA LEU A 131 2.09 -8.93 -2.76
C LEU A 131 1.98 -8.21 -4.11
N ALA A 132 3.11 -7.98 -4.78
CA ALA A 132 3.11 -7.44 -6.13
C ALA A 132 2.54 -8.47 -7.13
N PRO A 133 2.03 -8.04 -8.30
CA PRO A 133 1.65 -8.96 -9.37
C PRO A 133 2.81 -9.86 -9.81
N LYS A 134 2.48 -11.04 -10.37
CA LYS A 134 3.47 -12.00 -10.87
C LYS A 134 4.42 -11.34 -11.87
N GLY A 135 5.72 -11.66 -11.76
CA GLY A 135 6.77 -11.12 -12.63
C GLY A 135 7.26 -9.72 -12.26
N VAL A 136 6.57 -8.99 -11.37
CA VAL A 136 7.02 -7.65 -10.94
C VAL A 136 8.31 -7.75 -10.14
N TRP A 137 8.40 -8.69 -9.20
CA TRP A 137 9.63 -8.91 -8.43
C TRP A 137 10.79 -9.41 -9.32
N ASP A 138 10.52 -10.29 -10.29
CA ASP A 138 11.54 -10.75 -11.24
C ASP A 138 12.09 -9.59 -12.06
N LYS A 139 11.21 -8.66 -12.48
CA LYS A 139 11.62 -7.44 -13.16
C LYS A 139 12.46 -6.57 -12.25
N ILE A 140 11.98 -6.25 -11.05
CA ILE A 140 12.71 -5.41 -10.08
C ILE A 140 14.09 -6.00 -9.81
N LYS A 141 14.19 -7.31 -9.55
CA LYS A 141 15.45 -8.03 -9.32
C LYS A 141 16.42 -7.84 -10.50
N ARG A 142 15.96 -8.08 -11.73
CA ARG A 142 16.78 -7.88 -12.94
C ARG A 142 17.30 -6.44 -13.11
N PHE A 143 16.48 -5.43 -12.78
CA PHE A 143 16.89 -4.03 -12.88
C PHE A 143 17.78 -3.57 -11.71
N LEU A 144 17.74 -4.28 -10.57
CA LEU A 144 18.48 -3.95 -9.35
C LEU A 144 19.58 -4.99 -9.08
N TYR A 145 20.38 -5.29 -10.10
CA TYR A 145 21.61 -6.10 -9.99
C TYR A 145 21.40 -7.53 -9.47
N ASP A 146 20.24 -8.12 -9.75
CA ASP A 146 19.85 -9.44 -9.28
C ASP A 146 19.86 -9.59 -7.74
N ILE A 147 19.75 -8.48 -7.01
CA ILE A 147 19.70 -8.47 -5.56
C ILE A 147 18.33 -9.01 -5.10
N GLU A 148 18.36 -9.93 -4.15
CA GLU A 148 17.15 -10.50 -3.55
C GLU A 148 16.42 -9.50 -2.65
N GLN A 149 15.09 -9.54 -2.71
CA GLN A 149 14.23 -8.70 -1.90
C GLN A 149 14.10 -9.20 -0.45
N GLN A 150 14.18 -8.27 0.49
CA GLN A 150 13.92 -8.49 1.91
C GLN A 150 12.42 -8.31 2.19
N PHE A 151 11.68 -9.41 2.37
CA PHE A 151 10.27 -9.37 2.76
C PHE A 151 10.10 -9.10 4.26
N VAL A 152 9.36 -8.04 4.60
CA VAL A 152 9.13 -7.61 5.98
C VAL A 152 7.68 -7.19 6.17
N ASP A 153 7.10 -7.55 7.32
CA ASP A 153 5.82 -7.02 7.78
C ASP A 153 6.06 -6.01 8.91
N SER A 154 5.55 -4.78 8.75
CA SER A 154 5.66 -3.75 9.79
C SER A 154 4.96 -4.12 11.10
N MET A 155 4.11 -5.16 11.13
CA MET A 155 3.51 -5.64 12.38
C MET A 155 4.53 -5.99 13.46
N TYR A 156 5.77 -6.33 13.10
CA TYR A 156 6.82 -6.64 14.08
C TYR A 156 7.43 -5.39 14.73
N PHE A 157 7.22 -4.21 14.12
CA PHE A 157 7.81 -2.94 14.54
C PHE A 157 6.77 -1.98 15.13
N CYS A 158 5.49 -2.09 14.73
CA CYS A 158 4.43 -1.21 15.20
C CYS A 158 3.06 -1.90 15.29
N ALA A 159 2.06 -1.16 15.76
CA ALA A 159 0.68 -1.60 15.93
C ALA A 159 -0.10 -1.86 14.63
N ALA A 160 0.50 -1.63 13.45
CA ALA A 160 -0.15 -1.81 12.16
C ALA A 160 0.66 -2.71 11.22
N ALA A 161 0.00 -3.72 10.64
CA ALA A 161 0.61 -4.60 9.66
C ALA A 161 0.84 -3.87 8.33
N LYS A 162 2.01 -4.04 7.71
CA LYS A 162 2.31 -3.49 6.37
C LYS A 162 3.34 -4.38 5.71
N LYS A 163 2.86 -5.30 4.88
CA LYS A 163 3.68 -6.25 4.13
C LYS A 163 4.38 -5.55 2.98
N ARG A 164 5.71 -5.46 3.04
CA ARG A 164 6.58 -4.85 2.02
C ARG A 164 7.75 -5.76 1.71
N ALA A 165 8.36 -5.51 0.56
CA ALA A 165 9.69 -6.01 0.29
C ALA A 165 10.61 -4.87 -0.10
N TYR A 166 11.87 -5.03 0.27
CA TYR A 166 12.90 -4.03 0.09
C TYR A 166 14.07 -4.60 -0.70
N VAL A 167 14.56 -3.87 -1.70
CA VAL A 167 15.76 -4.24 -2.45
C VAL A 167 16.81 -3.17 -2.19
N HIS A 168 17.95 -3.58 -1.66
CA HIS A 168 19.00 -2.63 -1.24
C HIS A 168 20.38 -3.27 -1.20
N ASN A 169 21.41 -2.44 -1.34
CA ASN A 169 22.81 -2.84 -1.14
C ASN A 169 23.37 -2.50 0.26
N LEU A 170 22.53 -1.99 1.17
CA LEU A 170 22.95 -1.64 2.53
C LEU A 170 23.54 -2.84 3.32
N PRO A 171 24.56 -2.63 4.18
CA PRO A 171 25.04 -3.64 5.10
C PRO A 171 23.91 -4.17 5.99
N ILE A 172 23.91 -5.49 6.22
CA ILE A 172 22.89 -6.13 7.06
C ILE A 172 23.36 -6.42 8.49
N LYS A 173 24.67 -6.37 8.73
CA LYS A 173 25.26 -6.54 10.06
C LYS A 173 25.20 -5.23 10.85
N ASN A 174 25.18 -5.34 12.18
CA ASN A 174 25.19 -4.20 13.11
C ASN A 174 23.99 -3.24 12.94
N LYS A 175 22.81 -3.78 12.56
CA LYS A 175 21.57 -3.03 12.65
C LYS A 175 21.16 -2.91 14.11
N PHE A 176 20.70 -1.74 14.52
CA PHE A 176 20.12 -1.50 15.82
C PHE A 176 18.70 -0.93 15.65
N PRO A 177 17.80 -1.19 16.59
CA PRO A 177 16.46 -0.61 16.55
C PRO A 177 16.53 0.91 16.71
N LEU A 178 15.44 1.60 16.37
CA LEU A 178 15.29 3.00 16.78
C LEU A 178 15.30 3.10 18.31
N VAL A 179 15.90 4.18 18.84
CA VAL A 179 16.10 4.40 20.28
C VAL A 179 14.81 4.26 21.09
N LEU A 180 13.66 4.59 20.49
CA LEU A 180 12.35 4.37 21.07
C LEU A 180 11.57 3.39 20.20
N LEU A 181 11.16 2.27 20.82
CA LEU A 181 10.34 1.28 20.15
C LEU A 181 8.91 1.82 19.98
N PRO A 182 8.33 1.76 18.77
CA PRO A 182 6.94 2.17 18.57
C PRO A 182 5.98 1.26 19.37
N PRO A 183 4.78 1.76 19.71
CA PRO A 183 3.74 0.92 20.28
C PRO A 183 3.41 -0.22 19.30
N ARG A 184 3.34 -1.45 19.82
CA ARG A 184 3.14 -2.67 19.02
C ARG A 184 1.71 -3.18 19.04
N THR A 185 0.88 -2.65 19.93
CA THR A 185 -0.55 -2.97 20.01
C THR A 185 -1.40 -1.71 19.85
N ILE A 186 -2.65 -1.87 19.41
CA ILE A 186 -3.62 -0.78 19.31
C ILE A 186 -3.81 -0.12 20.68
N ASN A 187 -3.84 -0.91 21.75
CA ASN A 187 -4.04 -0.40 23.11
C ASN A 187 -2.85 0.44 23.61
N GLU A 188 -1.62 0.11 23.22
CA GLU A 188 -0.45 0.95 23.50
C GLU A 188 -0.49 2.24 22.67
N ALA A 189 -0.86 2.14 21.39
CA ALA A 189 -0.90 3.29 20.48
C ALA A 189 -2.06 4.24 20.80
N LEU A 190 -3.20 3.70 21.25
CA LEU A 190 -4.44 4.42 21.53
C LEU A 190 -5.00 3.99 22.91
N PRO A 191 -4.36 4.38 24.03
CA PRO A 191 -4.79 3.93 25.37
C PRO A 191 -6.25 4.29 25.69
N MET A 192 -6.75 5.39 25.13
CA MET A 192 -8.10 5.90 25.36
C MET A 192 -9.21 5.03 24.74
N THR A 193 -8.88 4.20 23.74
CA THR A 193 -9.86 3.31 23.09
C THR A 193 -10.07 2.02 23.89
N LYS A 194 -9.12 1.64 24.76
CA LYS A 194 -9.13 0.39 25.52
C LYS A 194 -10.42 0.18 26.31
N ARG A 195 -10.95 1.25 26.93
CA ARG A 195 -12.19 1.18 27.73
C ARG A 195 -13.47 0.91 26.92
N TRP A 196 -13.42 1.15 25.62
CA TRP A 196 -14.56 0.98 24.71
C TRP A 196 -14.44 -0.28 23.84
N TRP A 197 -13.32 -0.98 23.95
CA TRP A 197 -13.04 -2.14 23.13
C TRP A 197 -14.02 -3.26 23.46
N ALA A 198 -14.64 -3.84 22.43
CA ALA A 198 -15.56 -4.95 22.62
C ALA A 198 -14.80 -6.21 23.05
N THR A 199 -15.34 -6.97 24.01
CA THR A 199 -14.78 -8.23 24.50
C THR A 199 -14.68 -9.31 23.42
N TRP A 200 -15.58 -9.27 22.44
CA TRP A 200 -15.63 -10.17 21.29
C TRP A 200 -14.78 -9.70 20.10
N ASP A 201 -14.09 -8.56 20.21
CA ASP A 201 -13.16 -8.06 19.20
C ASP A 201 -11.70 -8.36 19.60
N PRO A 202 -11.09 -9.45 19.08
CA PRO A 202 -9.75 -9.87 19.46
C PRO A 202 -8.64 -9.09 18.72
N ILE A 203 -8.96 -8.04 17.98
CA ILE A 203 -7.98 -7.32 17.16
C ILE A 203 -7.02 -6.53 18.06
N GLU A 204 -5.76 -6.94 18.06
CA GLU A 204 -4.69 -6.23 18.77
C GLU A 204 -3.82 -5.36 17.86
N LYS A 205 -3.84 -5.65 16.55
CA LYS A 205 -3.08 -4.93 15.52
C LYS A 205 -3.96 -4.55 14.35
N MET A 206 -3.70 -3.37 13.80
CA MET A 206 -4.38 -2.86 12.61
C MET A 206 -3.88 -3.57 11.36
N ASN A 207 -4.69 -3.55 10.31
CA ASN A 207 -4.26 -3.95 8.97
C ASN A 207 -3.42 -2.85 8.32
N CYS A 208 -3.04 -3.06 7.06
CA CYS A 208 -2.37 -2.04 6.26
C CYS A 208 -3.18 -0.75 6.27
N LEU A 209 -2.54 0.34 6.70
CA LEU A 209 -3.12 1.67 6.64
C LEU A 209 -3.39 2.01 5.17
N GLN A 210 -4.60 2.47 4.91
CA GLN A 210 -5.11 2.78 3.57
C GLN A 210 -5.12 4.30 3.39
N THR A 211 -5.10 4.74 2.14
CA THR A 211 -5.24 6.17 1.78
C THR A 211 -6.68 6.66 1.80
N ALA A 212 -7.64 5.73 1.91
CA ALA A 212 -9.06 6.02 2.01
C ALA A 212 -9.57 5.61 3.40
N ILE A 213 -10.48 6.42 3.93
CA ILE A 213 -11.13 6.20 5.23
C ILE A 213 -12.59 5.74 5.05
N ALA A 214 -13.15 5.14 6.10
CA ALA A 214 -14.56 4.77 6.11
C ALA A 214 -15.48 6.00 6.01
N SER A 215 -16.54 5.87 5.22
CA SER A 215 -17.59 6.89 5.16
C SER A 215 -18.39 6.98 6.48
N ALA A 216 -18.88 8.16 6.83
CA ALA A 216 -19.81 8.35 7.95
C ALA A 216 -21.05 7.43 7.87
N ARG A 217 -21.58 7.20 6.65
CA ARG A 217 -22.70 6.27 6.40
C ARG A 217 -22.40 4.82 6.79
N LEU A 218 -21.13 4.39 6.75
CA LEU A 218 -20.73 3.07 7.21
C LEU A 218 -20.69 3.03 8.74
N ILE A 219 -20.09 4.04 9.35
CA ILE A 219 -20.00 4.18 10.81
C ILE A 219 -21.40 4.18 11.43
N ASP A 220 -22.34 4.93 10.86
CA ASP A 220 -23.73 4.95 11.31
C ASP A 220 -24.44 3.60 11.15
N ARG A 221 -24.15 2.84 10.09
CA ARG A 221 -24.70 1.49 9.92
C ARG A 221 -24.17 0.53 10.97
N ILE A 222 -22.89 0.62 11.31
CA ILE A 222 -22.28 -0.19 12.39
C ILE A 222 -22.92 0.17 13.72
N ARG A 223 -23.04 1.48 14.02
CA ARG A 223 -23.70 1.96 15.24
C ARG A 223 -25.13 1.43 15.35
N LYS A 224 -25.95 1.61 14.31
CA LYS A 224 -27.35 1.12 14.29
C LYS A 224 -27.44 -0.39 14.45
N ALA A 225 -26.53 -1.15 13.86
CA ALA A 225 -26.50 -2.61 14.01
C ALA A 225 -26.16 -3.08 15.43
N LEU A 226 -25.58 -2.20 16.26
CA LEU A 226 -25.21 -2.49 17.64
C LEU A 226 -26.16 -1.88 18.67
N GLU A 227 -26.90 -0.82 18.31
CA GLU A 227 -27.75 -0.06 19.24
C GLU A 227 -28.88 -0.86 19.89
N ASP A 228 -29.40 -1.87 19.19
CA ASP A 228 -30.51 -2.71 19.67
C ASP A 228 -30.07 -3.72 20.75
N TYR A 229 -28.76 -3.90 20.95
CA TYR A 229 -28.20 -4.90 21.85
C TYR A 229 -27.70 -4.23 23.14
N LYS A 230 -28.21 -4.68 24.29
CA LYS A 230 -27.70 -4.26 25.61
C LYS A 230 -26.40 -4.97 25.98
N ASP A 231 -26.31 -6.24 25.58
CA ASP A 231 -25.18 -7.15 25.77
C ASP A 231 -24.50 -7.45 24.42
N ASP A 232 -23.70 -8.51 24.37
CA ASP A 232 -23.00 -8.91 23.15
C ASP A 232 -23.99 -9.27 22.02
N PRO A 233 -23.81 -8.70 20.82
CA PRO A 233 -24.71 -8.95 19.71
C PRO A 233 -24.50 -10.37 19.15
N PRO A 234 -25.45 -10.90 18.34
CA PRO A 234 -25.31 -12.20 17.71
C PRO A 234 -24.03 -12.32 16.88
N LYS A 235 -23.47 -13.54 16.78
CA LYS A 235 -22.21 -13.81 16.04
C LYS A 235 -22.23 -13.31 14.59
N THR A 236 -23.40 -13.27 13.95
CA THR A 236 -23.59 -12.73 12.59
C THR A 236 -23.30 -11.23 12.54
N VAL A 237 -23.78 -10.46 13.52
CA VAL A 237 -23.53 -9.03 13.65
C VAL A 237 -22.08 -8.79 14.04
N GLN A 238 -21.53 -9.55 15.00
CA GLN A 238 -20.12 -9.46 15.39
C GLN A 238 -19.21 -9.66 14.17
N LYS A 239 -19.46 -10.69 13.36
CA LYS A 239 -18.70 -10.97 12.14
C LYS A 239 -18.76 -9.80 11.16
N TYR A 240 -19.96 -9.27 10.89
CA TYR A 240 -20.12 -8.11 10.01
C TYR A 240 -19.33 -6.90 10.52
N VAL A 241 -19.47 -6.55 11.80
CA VAL A 241 -18.76 -5.40 12.39
C VAL A 241 -17.25 -5.60 12.33
N MET A 242 -16.75 -6.77 12.74
CA MET A 242 -15.32 -7.10 12.66
C MET A 242 -14.78 -7.02 11.23
N GLU A 243 -15.53 -7.50 10.23
CA GLU A 243 -15.12 -7.41 8.83
C GLU A 243 -14.99 -5.95 8.37
N GLN A 244 -15.93 -5.07 8.77
CA GLN A 244 -15.83 -3.65 8.47
C GLN A 244 -14.70 -2.97 9.23
N CYS A 245 -14.52 -3.28 10.52
CA CYS A 245 -13.43 -2.73 11.33
C CYS A 245 -12.07 -3.12 10.77
N LYS A 246 -11.87 -4.40 10.41
CA LYS A 246 -10.65 -4.88 9.75
C LYS A 246 -10.43 -4.19 8.40
N LYS A 247 -11.47 -4.06 7.58
CA LYS A 247 -11.35 -3.50 6.24
C LYS A 247 -10.92 -2.04 6.24
N TRP A 248 -11.44 -1.26 7.19
CA TRP A 248 -11.27 0.20 7.23
C TRP A 248 -10.41 0.70 8.39
N ASN A 249 -9.75 -0.21 9.12
CA ASN A 249 -8.99 0.08 10.34
C ASN A 249 -9.78 0.95 11.33
N LEU A 250 -11.03 0.56 11.61
CA LEU A 250 -11.86 1.27 12.58
C LEU A 250 -11.47 0.92 14.01
N VAL A 251 -11.54 1.92 14.89
CA VAL A 251 -11.25 1.77 16.32
C VAL A 251 -12.46 2.14 17.16
N TRP A 252 -12.61 1.49 18.31
CA TRP A 252 -13.70 1.75 19.26
C TRP A 252 -13.49 3.06 20.01
N VAL A 253 -14.44 3.99 19.91
CA VAL A 253 -14.34 5.33 20.53
C VAL A 253 -15.45 5.62 21.55
N GLY A 254 -16.42 4.72 21.66
CA GLY A 254 -17.54 4.85 22.58
C GLY A 254 -18.39 3.59 22.58
N LYS A 255 -19.36 3.50 23.50
CA LYS A 255 -20.37 2.44 23.48
C LYS A 255 -21.06 2.43 22.11
N HIS A 256 -20.92 1.31 21.40
CA HIS A 256 -21.48 1.06 20.06
C HIS A 256 -20.96 2.03 18.97
N LYS A 257 -19.83 2.70 19.22
CA LYS A 257 -19.26 3.71 18.32
C LYS A 257 -17.85 3.32 17.90
N VAL A 258 -17.63 3.36 16.59
CA VAL A 258 -16.33 3.18 15.97
C VAL A 258 -15.97 4.41 15.15
N ALA A 259 -14.69 4.65 14.92
CA ALA A 259 -14.19 5.77 14.11
C ALA A 259 -12.98 5.35 13.26
N PRO A 260 -12.76 5.99 12.10
CA PRO A 260 -11.53 5.83 11.33
C PRO A 260 -10.35 6.50 12.05
N LEU A 261 -9.14 6.09 11.70
CA LEU A 261 -7.91 6.78 12.04
C LEU A 261 -7.77 7.95 11.07
N CYS A 262 -7.81 9.18 11.59
CA CYS A 262 -7.78 10.42 10.82
C CYS A 262 -6.50 10.57 10.00
#